data_AF-A0A674BQW6-F1
#
_entry.id   AF-A0A674BQW6-F1
#
_cell.length_a   1.000
_cell.length_b   1.000
_cell.length_c   1.000
_cell.angle_alpha   90.00
_cell.angle_beta   90.00
_cell.angle_gamma   90.00
#
_symmetry.space_group_name_H-M   'P 1'
#
loop_
_entity.id
_entity.type
_entity.pdbx_description
1 polymer ?
#
loop_
_entity_poly.entity_id
_entity_poly.type
_entity_poly.pdbx_seq_one_letter_code
_entity_poly.pdbx_strand_id
1 'polypeptide(L)'
;MDKTAVITGLLDVRRGRRAAPQHQQTGTTMVGGTLNTMADLRRSGFGRHLPRHGLKLLFWFAKNYIKFDYMGEMVARYNPNEGGFDFHPFQNRPEWDCSNVTTHISVISCNFLLPDNVHPYYIVGNLNPEESNCLPQYVRKDFTGDQDDSNMDRLIISLRPDGTVDNVYVTQHDDDGLSFDPDNTYRVTRGLLRDIRGLKLHKFLKQAGYSSRQPIIHMNDYEDILSYFEDFLRL
;
A
#
# COMPACT_ATOMS: atom_id res chain seq x y z
N MET A 1 43.24 36.78 -56.08
CA MET A 1 43.12 35.50 -55.34
C MET A 1 42.63 35.86 -53.94
N ASP A 2 41.63 35.11 -53.45
CA ASP A 2 40.82 35.23 -52.21
C ASP A 2 40.07 36.54 -51.93
N LYS A 3 38.73 36.64 -51.88
CA LYS A 3 37.59 35.86 -51.33
C LYS A 3 37.33 36.02 -49.82
N THR A 4 36.47 37.00 -49.54
CA THR A 4 35.30 36.92 -48.64
C THR A 4 35.53 36.92 -47.13
N ALA A 5 35.36 38.09 -46.51
CA ALA A 5 35.02 38.23 -45.09
C ALA A 5 33.49 38.05 -44.91
N VAL A 6 33.08 37.13 -44.05
CA VAL A 6 31.69 36.99 -43.60
C VAL A 6 31.64 37.03 -42.09
N ILE A 7 30.73 37.88 -41.62
CA ILE A 7 30.35 38.19 -40.25
C ILE A 7 29.68 36.97 -39.59
N THR A 8 30.11 36.61 -38.39
CA THR A 8 29.40 35.77 -37.41
C THR A 8 29.71 36.38 -36.03
N GLY A 9 28.81 36.62 -35.09
CA GLY A 9 27.41 36.25 -34.89
C GLY A 9 27.22 36.27 -33.37
N LEU A 10 26.80 37.41 -32.83
CA LEU A 10 26.42 37.55 -31.42
C LEU A 10 24.98 37.04 -31.28
N LEU A 11 24.72 36.09 -30.39
CA LEU A 11 23.48 35.97 -29.61
C LEU A 11 23.62 34.83 -28.58
N ASP A 12 23.76 35.26 -27.33
CA ASP A 12 23.60 34.51 -26.10
C ASP A 12 22.14 34.03 -25.98
N VAL A 13 21.93 32.71 -25.87
CA VAL A 13 20.64 32.13 -25.48
C VAL A 13 20.89 31.04 -24.45
N ARG A 14 20.65 31.42 -23.19
CA ARG A 14 20.49 30.55 -22.03
C ARG A 14 19.61 29.34 -22.38
N ARG A 15 20.20 28.14 -22.39
CA ARG A 15 19.45 26.87 -22.43
C ARG A 15 18.74 26.67 -21.10
N GLY A 16 17.48 27.09 -21.03
CA GLY A 16 16.55 26.59 -20.04
C GLY A 16 16.40 25.08 -20.21
N ARG A 17 16.70 24.32 -19.13
CA ARG A 17 16.34 22.90 -19.03
C ARG A 17 14.81 22.82 -19.06
N ARG A 18 14.24 22.47 -20.21
CA ARG A 18 12.83 22.06 -20.29
C ARG A 18 12.69 20.77 -19.51
N ALA A 19 11.78 20.77 -18.53
CA ALA A 19 11.32 19.56 -17.88
C ALA A 19 10.80 18.59 -18.96
N ALA A 20 11.19 17.33 -18.84
CA ALA A 20 10.68 16.28 -19.72
C ALA A 20 9.15 16.18 -19.57
N PRO A 21 8.39 15.96 -20.66
CA PRO A 21 6.97 15.73 -20.56
C PRO A 21 6.71 14.46 -19.75
N GLN A 22 5.86 14.56 -18.73
CA GLN A 22 5.34 13.40 -18.03
C GLN A 22 4.51 12.61 -19.05
N HIS A 23 5.03 11.46 -19.48
CA HIS A 23 4.26 10.50 -20.27
C HIS A 23 3.07 10.03 -19.43
N GLN A 24 1.87 10.40 -19.86
CA GLN A 24 0.63 9.84 -19.33
C GLN A 24 0.61 8.35 -19.70
N GLN A 25 0.68 7.46 -18.70
CA GLN A 25 0.77 6.03 -18.95
C GLN A 25 -0.64 5.52 -19.28
N THR A 26 -0.85 5.08 -20.52
CA THR A 26 -2.14 4.53 -20.98
C THR A 26 -2.20 3.03 -20.73
N GLY A 27 -1.89 2.61 -19.49
CA GLY A 27 -1.95 1.21 -19.06
C GLY A 27 -3.30 0.84 -18.46
N THR A 28 -3.68 -0.43 -18.56
CA THR A 28 -4.87 -0.95 -17.86
C THR A 28 -4.47 -1.36 -16.45
N THR A 29 -5.23 -0.88 -15.45
CA THR A 29 -5.01 -1.22 -14.04
C THR A 29 -5.67 -2.54 -13.68
N MET A 30 -4.98 -3.37 -12.90
CA MET A 30 -5.41 -4.74 -12.59
C MET A 30 -6.10 -4.92 -11.21
N VAL A 31 -6.56 -3.84 -10.58
CA VAL A 31 -7.22 -3.91 -9.25
C VAL A 31 -8.51 -4.74 -9.34
N GLY A 32 -8.55 -5.88 -8.63
CA GLY A 32 -9.67 -6.84 -8.53
C GLY A 32 -10.98 -6.29 -7.95
N GLY A 33 -11.01 -5.03 -7.52
CA GLY A 33 -12.23 -4.28 -7.20
C GLY A 33 -12.09 -3.32 -6.04
N THR A 34 -13.23 -2.91 -5.48
CA THR A 34 -13.30 -2.00 -4.32
C THR A 34 -14.06 -2.66 -3.16
N LEU A 35 -13.45 -2.66 -1.97
CA LEU A 35 -14.04 -3.14 -0.72
C LEU A 35 -14.74 -1.98 -0.01
N ASN A 36 -16.08 -2.02 -0.01
CA ASN A 36 -16.92 -0.96 0.56
C ASN A 36 -17.42 -1.31 1.96
N THR A 37 -17.56 -2.61 2.26
CA THR A 37 -18.19 -3.11 3.47
C THR A 37 -17.40 -4.26 4.10
N MET A 38 -17.70 -4.58 5.37
CA MET A 38 -17.16 -5.77 6.03
C MET A 38 -17.52 -7.07 5.29
N ALA A 39 -18.66 -7.09 4.59
CA ALA A 39 -19.06 -8.23 3.77
C ALA A 39 -18.18 -8.37 2.52
N ASP A 40 -17.78 -7.27 1.90
CA ASP A 40 -16.84 -7.28 0.77
C ASP A 40 -15.47 -7.80 1.23
N LEU A 41 -14.95 -7.25 2.33
CA LEU A 41 -13.69 -7.72 2.93
C LEU A 41 -13.75 -9.22 3.23
N ARG A 42 -14.84 -9.68 3.85
CA ARG A 42 -15.04 -11.11 4.12
C ARG A 42 -15.11 -11.95 2.84
N ARG A 43 -15.70 -11.46 1.75
CA ARG A 43 -15.78 -12.21 0.49
C ARG A 43 -14.45 -12.25 -0.24
N SER A 44 -13.67 -11.18 -0.16
CA SER A 44 -12.37 -11.05 -0.85
C SER A 44 -11.33 -12.10 -0.44
N GLY A 45 -11.44 -12.68 0.76
CA GLY A 45 -10.41 -13.62 1.23
C GLY A 45 -9.18 -12.98 1.86
N PHE A 46 -8.98 -11.67 1.68
CA PHE A 46 -7.77 -10.97 2.12
C PHE A 46 -7.38 -11.26 3.56
N GLY A 47 -6.08 -11.52 3.79
CA GLY A 47 -5.50 -11.75 5.11
C GLY A 47 -6.06 -12.98 5.83
N ARG A 48 -6.65 -13.93 5.10
CA ARG A 48 -7.08 -15.23 5.62
C ARG A 48 -6.42 -16.35 4.85
N HIS A 49 -6.15 -17.49 5.47
CA HIS A 49 -6.40 -17.87 6.87
C HIS A 49 -5.10 -17.74 7.69
N LEU A 50 -5.08 -18.19 8.95
CA LEU A 50 -3.83 -18.35 9.72
C LEU A 50 -2.79 -19.09 8.84
N PRO A 51 -1.53 -18.65 8.75
CA PRO A 51 -0.85 -17.65 9.59
C PRO A 51 -0.89 -16.20 9.11
N ARG A 52 -1.66 -15.89 8.07
CA ARG A 52 -1.69 -14.55 7.43
C ARG A 52 -1.98 -13.41 8.40
N HIS A 53 -1.23 -12.32 8.27
CA HIS A 53 -1.30 -11.15 9.15
C HIS A 53 -2.13 -9.99 8.58
N GLY A 54 -2.54 -10.06 7.31
CA GLY A 54 -3.12 -8.94 6.56
C GLY A 54 -4.34 -8.29 7.21
N LEU A 55 -5.26 -9.08 7.79
CA LEU A 55 -6.40 -8.50 8.50
C LEU A 55 -5.96 -7.71 9.75
N LYS A 56 -4.98 -8.21 10.49
CA LYS A 56 -4.46 -7.53 11.68
C LYS A 56 -3.70 -6.27 11.30
N LEU A 57 -2.95 -6.32 10.18
CA LEU A 57 -2.29 -5.15 9.59
C LEU A 57 -3.32 -4.08 9.17
N LEU A 58 -4.39 -4.46 8.47
CA LEU A 58 -5.48 -3.55 8.08
C LEU A 58 -6.18 -2.93 9.28
N PHE A 59 -6.41 -3.71 10.33
CA PHE A 59 -6.97 -3.21 11.59
C PHE A 59 -6.06 -2.17 12.24
N TRP A 60 -4.78 -2.49 12.42
CA TRP A 60 -3.79 -1.55 12.95
C TRP A 60 -3.73 -0.27 12.12
N PHE A 61 -3.71 -0.40 10.79
CA PHE A 61 -3.66 0.75 9.90
C PHE A 61 -4.85 1.69 10.12
N ALA A 62 -6.08 1.14 10.09
CA ALA A 62 -7.31 1.89 10.26
C ALA A 62 -7.46 2.51 11.67
N LYS A 63 -6.96 1.80 12.70
CA LYS A 63 -7.14 2.17 14.10
C LYS A 63 -6.05 3.12 14.62
N ASN A 64 -4.80 2.82 14.30
CA ASN A 64 -3.61 3.43 14.92
C ASN A 64 -2.74 4.22 13.95
N TYR A 65 -2.69 3.89 12.65
CA TYR A 65 -1.82 4.62 11.70
C TYR A 65 -2.49 5.86 11.11
N ILE A 66 -3.78 5.78 10.74
CA ILE A 66 -4.53 6.93 10.24
C ILE A 66 -5.38 7.60 11.32
N LYS A 67 -5.65 8.89 11.14
CA LYS A 67 -6.72 9.62 11.83
C LYS A 67 -7.66 10.22 10.80
N PHE A 68 -8.89 10.47 11.21
CA PHE A 68 -9.83 11.26 10.42
C PHE A 68 -9.81 12.69 10.95
N ASP A 69 -9.60 13.66 10.06
CA ASP A 69 -9.69 15.07 10.44
C ASP A 69 -11.14 15.56 10.52
N TYR A 70 -11.34 16.86 10.77
CA TYR A 70 -12.67 17.45 10.90
C TYR A 70 -13.46 17.48 9.57
N MET A 71 -12.77 17.39 8.43
CA MET A 71 -13.38 17.26 7.11
C MET A 71 -13.70 15.79 6.77
N GLY A 72 -13.24 14.86 7.60
CA GLY A 72 -13.38 13.43 7.37
C GLY A 72 -12.32 12.87 6.42
N GLU A 73 -11.24 13.60 6.14
CA GLU A 73 -10.11 13.12 5.36
C GLU A 73 -9.20 12.23 6.21
N MET A 74 -8.60 11.22 5.56
CA MET A 74 -7.67 10.31 6.22
C MET A 74 -6.28 10.96 6.24
N VAL A 75 -5.72 11.17 7.42
CA VAL A 75 -4.39 11.77 7.59
C VAL A 75 -3.48 10.75 8.26
N ALA A 76 -2.29 10.54 7.70
CA ALA A 76 -1.28 9.68 8.30
C ALA A 76 -0.79 10.29 9.63
N ARG A 77 -0.62 9.47 10.67
CA ARG A 77 -0.04 9.92 11.96
C ARG A 77 1.49 9.97 11.92
N TYR A 78 2.10 9.18 11.05
CA TYR A 78 3.55 9.09 10.87
C TYR A 78 3.85 9.26 9.39
N ASN A 79 4.98 9.87 9.07
CA ASN A 79 5.41 10.04 7.68
C ASN A 79 6.03 8.71 7.19
N PRO A 80 5.49 8.05 6.15
CA PRO A 80 6.05 6.79 5.66
C PRO A 80 7.46 6.93 5.08
N ASN A 81 7.93 8.14 4.77
CA ASN A 81 9.32 8.37 4.36
C ASN A 81 10.33 8.16 5.50
N GLU A 82 9.89 8.13 6.75
CA GLU A 82 10.75 7.89 7.92
C GLU A 82 11.07 6.41 8.11
N GLY A 83 10.47 5.50 7.33
CA GLY A 83 10.78 4.06 7.37
C GLY A 83 10.14 3.28 8.51
N GLY A 84 9.48 3.95 9.46
CA GLY A 84 8.83 3.29 10.59
C GLY A 84 7.82 2.24 10.14
N PHE A 85 7.70 1.15 10.89
CA PHE A 85 6.82 0.00 10.59
C PHE A 85 7.17 -0.74 9.29
N ASP A 86 8.37 -0.50 8.72
CA ASP A 86 8.79 -0.96 7.39
C ASP A 86 8.02 -0.29 6.22
N PHE A 87 7.54 0.93 6.41
CA PHE A 87 7.05 1.71 5.27
C PHE A 87 8.18 2.07 4.32
N HIS A 88 7.98 1.84 3.02
CA HIS A 88 8.91 2.29 2.00
C HIS A 88 8.20 2.63 0.68
N PRO A 89 8.83 3.43 -0.21
CA PRO A 89 8.23 3.78 -1.49
C PRO A 89 7.89 2.54 -2.33
N PHE A 90 6.64 2.47 -2.79
CA PHE A 90 6.18 1.44 -3.72
C PHE A 90 6.30 1.95 -5.15
N GLN A 91 7.10 1.24 -5.95
CA GLN A 91 7.21 1.54 -7.37
C GLN A 91 6.19 0.69 -8.10
N ASN A 92 5.10 1.32 -8.54
CA ASN A 92 4.07 0.70 -9.39
C ASN A 92 4.64 0.48 -10.80
N ARG A 93 5.55 -0.49 -10.92
CA ARG A 93 6.19 -0.88 -12.17
C ARG A 93 5.26 -1.80 -12.97
N PRO A 94 5.37 -1.83 -14.30
CA PRO A 94 4.61 -2.78 -15.09
C PRO A 94 5.08 -4.21 -14.80
N GLU A 95 4.14 -5.14 -14.80
CA GLU A 95 4.37 -6.57 -14.50
C GLU A 95 5.30 -7.24 -15.52
N TRP A 96 5.32 -6.76 -16.77
CA TRP A 96 6.22 -7.19 -17.82
C TRP A 96 7.03 -6.02 -18.38
N ASP A 97 8.26 -6.31 -18.81
CA ASP A 97 9.12 -5.36 -19.50
C ASP A 97 8.52 -4.95 -20.86
N CYS A 98 7.79 -3.84 -20.87
CA CYS A 98 7.27 -3.21 -22.07
C CYS A 98 8.35 -2.51 -22.93
N SER A 99 9.64 -2.55 -22.55
CA SER A 99 10.68 -1.74 -23.18
C SER A 99 11.18 -2.23 -24.55
N ASN A 100 10.85 -3.46 -24.97
CA ASN A 100 11.37 -4.09 -26.21
C ASN A 100 10.40 -4.11 -27.41
N VAL A 101 9.32 -3.32 -27.40
CA VAL A 101 8.30 -3.39 -28.48
C VAL A 101 8.35 -2.17 -29.38
N THR A 102 9.00 -2.33 -30.53
CA THR A 102 9.26 -1.28 -31.54
C THR A 102 8.32 -1.36 -32.76
N THR A 103 7.07 -1.83 -32.60
CA THR A 103 6.12 -1.94 -33.71
C THR A 103 4.92 -1.01 -33.56
N HIS A 104 4.77 -0.13 -34.55
CA HIS A 104 3.89 1.04 -34.63
C HIS A 104 2.36 0.78 -34.62
N ILE A 105 1.91 -0.46 -34.43
CA ILE A 105 0.48 -0.82 -34.42
C ILE A 105 0.27 -1.92 -33.38
N SER A 106 -0.03 -1.51 -32.15
CA SER A 106 -0.85 -2.20 -31.14
C SER A 106 -0.73 -1.40 -29.85
N VAL A 107 -1.85 -1.01 -29.26
CA VAL A 107 -1.88 -0.35 -27.94
C VAL A 107 -1.28 -1.34 -26.94
N ILE A 108 0.00 -1.18 -26.60
CA ILE A 108 0.66 -1.98 -25.56
C ILE A 108 -0.02 -1.57 -24.25
N SER A 109 -0.92 -2.43 -23.76
CA SER A 109 -1.43 -2.31 -22.40
C SER A 109 -0.34 -2.85 -21.49
N CYS A 110 0.48 -1.96 -20.93
CA CYS A 110 1.29 -2.32 -19.78
C CYS A 110 0.33 -2.48 -18.60
N ASN A 111 0.34 -3.67 -17.99
CA ASN A 111 -0.48 -3.95 -16.83
C ASN A 111 0.27 -3.44 -15.60
N PHE A 112 -0.37 -2.50 -14.90
CA PHE A 112 0.10 -1.99 -13.63
C PHE A 112 -0.80 -2.52 -12.53
N LEU A 113 -0.20 -2.85 -11.38
CA LEU A 113 -0.96 -3.31 -10.22
C LEU A 113 -2.00 -2.25 -9.80
N LEU A 114 -1.55 -1.00 -9.71
CA LEU A 114 -2.34 0.15 -9.26
C LEU A 114 -2.56 1.16 -10.38
N PRO A 115 -3.58 2.04 -10.26
CA PRO A 115 -3.78 3.08 -11.26
C PRO A 115 -2.70 4.14 -11.18
N ASP A 116 -2.48 4.79 -12.33
CA ASP A 116 -1.70 6.02 -12.41
C ASP A 116 -2.22 7.03 -11.39
N ASN A 117 -1.29 7.59 -10.63
CA ASN A 117 -1.62 8.51 -9.57
C ASN A 117 -0.57 9.61 -9.51
N VAL A 118 -1.04 10.84 -9.30
CA VAL A 118 -0.19 12.03 -9.16
C VAL A 118 0.65 11.93 -7.88
N HIS A 119 0.15 11.20 -6.89
CA HIS A 119 0.76 11.07 -5.58
C HIS A 119 1.54 9.75 -5.44
N PRO A 120 2.70 9.77 -4.77
CA PRO A 120 3.52 8.58 -4.58
C PRO A 120 2.77 7.50 -3.79
N TYR A 121 3.12 6.25 -4.09
CA TYR A 121 2.68 5.09 -3.33
C TYR A 121 3.73 4.66 -2.31
N TYR A 122 3.28 4.16 -1.17
CA TYR A 122 4.09 3.54 -0.12
C TYR A 122 3.49 2.19 0.23
N ILE A 123 4.33 1.22 0.55
CA ILE A 123 3.92 -0.13 0.93
C ILE A 123 4.37 -0.44 2.36
N VAL A 124 3.59 -1.27 3.05
CA VAL A 124 3.88 -1.80 4.39
C VAL A 124 3.36 -3.22 4.52
N GLY A 125 3.94 -3.96 5.46
CA GLY A 125 3.46 -5.29 5.84
C GLY A 125 4.50 -6.38 5.75
N ASN A 126 5.71 -6.09 5.27
CA ASN A 126 6.80 -7.05 5.34
C ASN A 126 7.34 -7.12 6.78
N LEU A 127 7.33 -8.32 7.36
CA LEU A 127 7.68 -8.58 8.75
C LEU A 127 9.13 -9.04 8.94
N ASN A 128 9.91 -9.17 7.85
CA ASN A 128 11.33 -9.53 7.91
C ASN A 128 12.22 -8.42 8.48
N PRO A 129 12.06 -7.12 8.10
CA PRO A 129 12.98 -6.08 8.54
C PRO A 129 12.83 -5.72 10.01
N GLU A 130 13.89 -5.21 10.63
CA GLU A 130 13.87 -4.82 12.05
C GLU A 130 12.87 -3.68 12.30
N GLU A 131 12.70 -2.79 11.33
CA GLU A 131 11.75 -1.68 11.34
C GLU A 131 10.30 -2.14 11.50
N SER A 132 10.00 -3.37 11.07
CA SER A 132 8.68 -3.99 11.28
C SER A 132 8.39 -4.23 12.76
N ASN A 133 9.40 -4.27 13.64
CA ASN A 133 9.21 -4.42 15.10
C ASN A 133 8.40 -3.28 15.72
N CYS A 134 8.32 -2.13 15.05
CA CYS A 134 7.43 -1.04 15.46
C CYS A 134 5.94 -1.42 15.35
N LEU A 135 5.58 -2.40 14.51
CA LEU A 135 4.22 -2.92 14.41
C LEU A 135 3.81 -3.61 15.71
N PRO A 136 2.54 -3.48 16.13
CA PRO A 136 2.03 -4.14 17.32
C PRO A 136 2.27 -5.65 17.30
N GLN A 137 2.52 -6.24 18.46
CA GLN A 137 2.74 -7.67 18.60
C GLN A 137 1.59 -8.49 18.02
N TYR A 138 0.33 -8.05 18.18
CA TYR A 138 -0.81 -8.76 17.62
C TYR A 138 -0.76 -8.86 16.09
N VAL A 139 -0.10 -7.94 15.38
CA VAL A 139 0.11 -8.02 13.92
C VAL A 139 1.15 -9.09 13.60
N ARG A 140 2.24 -9.14 14.37
CA ARG A 140 3.43 -9.96 14.09
C ARG A 140 3.42 -11.36 14.70
N LYS A 141 2.57 -11.63 15.68
CA LYS A 141 2.64 -12.84 16.52
C LYS A 141 2.59 -14.19 15.78
N ASP A 142 2.01 -14.21 14.59
CA ASP A 142 1.84 -15.44 13.79
C ASP A 142 2.91 -15.53 12.69
N PHE A 143 3.86 -14.59 12.63
CA PHE A 143 5.00 -14.61 11.73
C PHE A 143 5.98 -15.72 12.13
N THR A 144 6.30 -16.61 11.20
CA THR A 144 7.15 -17.77 11.44
C THR A 144 8.61 -17.53 11.06
N GLY A 145 8.86 -16.61 10.13
CA GLY A 145 10.18 -16.42 9.51
C GLY A 145 10.50 -17.47 8.43
N ASP A 146 9.58 -18.41 8.19
CA ASP A 146 9.72 -19.45 7.18
C ASP A 146 9.14 -19.01 5.82
N GLN A 147 9.38 -19.81 4.78
CA GLN A 147 8.70 -19.65 3.49
C GLN A 147 7.27 -20.19 3.56
N ASP A 148 6.40 -19.44 4.21
CA ASP A 148 4.97 -19.70 4.32
C ASP A 148 4.14 -18.40 4.12
N ASP A 149 2.83 -18.51 4.30
CA ASP A 149 1.90 -17.39 4.07
C ASP A 149 1.94 -16.33 5.19
N SER A 150 2.76 -16.50 6.24
CA SER A 150 2.72 -15.63 7.44
C SER A 150 3.18 -14.20 7.18
N ASN A 151 3.89 -13.96 6.08
CA ASN A 151 4.38 -12.66 5.64
C ASN A 151 3.91 -12.28 4.22
N MET A 152 2.75 -12.78 3.80
CA MET A 152 2.23 -12.63 2.43
C MET A 152 1.57 -11.27 2.16
N ASP A 153 0.96 -10.65 3.18
CA ASP A 153 0.01 -9.55 3.00
C ASP A 153 0.67 -8.16 3.01
N ARG A 154 0.16 -7.25 2.18
CA ARG A 154 0.61 -5.85 2.14
C ARG A 154 -0.55 -4.86 2.12
N LEU A 155 -0.27 -3.67 2.65
CA LEU A 155 -1.05 -2.46 2.37
C LEU A 155 -0.23 -1.55 1.48
N ILE A 156 -0.84 -1.01 0.43
CA ILE A 156 -0.26 0.06 -0.39
C ILE A 156 -1.12 1.31 -0.21
N ILE A 157 -0.49 2.43 0.12
CA ILE A 157 -1.17 3.72 0.32
C ILE A 157 -0.66 4.75 -0.65
N SER A 158 -1.54 5.61 -1.13
CA SER A 158 -1.14 6.85 -1.79
C SER A 158 -1.12 7.99 -0.78
N LEU A 159 -0.05 8.79 -0.77
CA LEU A 159 0.13 9.89 0.16
C LEU A 159 0.29 11.23 -0.57
N ARG A 160 -0.55 12.20 -0.20
CA ARG A 160 -0.46 13.59 -0.65
C ARG A 160 0.65 14.34 0.08
N PRO A 161 1.20 15.43 -0.49
CA PRO A 161 2.24 16.24 0.17
C PRO A 161 1.83 16.83 1.53
N ASP A 162 0.52 17.00 1.76
CA ASP A 162 -0.04 17.50 3.02
C ASP A 162 -0.23 16.41 4.09
N GLY A 163 0.18 15.17 3.82
CA GLY A 163 0.04 14.02 4.73
C GLY A 163 -1.31 13.31 4.65
N THR A 164 -2.19 13.73 3.73
CA THR A 164 -3.47 13.05 3.48
C THR A 164 -3.24 11.73 2.75
N VAL A 165 -3.84 10.66 3.26
CA VAL A 165 -3.90 9.34 2.61
C VAL A 165 -5.06 9.35 1.63
N ASP A 166 -4.75 9.36 0.34
CA ASP A 166 -5.76 9.49 -0.73
C ASP A 166 -6.39 8.14 -1.10
N ASN A 167 -5.56 7.10 -1.23
CA ASN A 167 -5.99 5.75 -1.57
C ASN A 167 -5.31 4.72 -0.69
N VAL A 168 -6.03 3.63 -0.39
CA VAL A 168 -5.54 2.49 0.37
C VAL A 168 -5.91 1.23 -0.40
N TYR A 169 -4.93 0.36 -0.61
CA TYR A 169 -5.08 -0.92 -1.27
C TYR A 169 -4.60 -2.02 -0.35
N VAL A 170 -5.29 -3.15 -0.38
CA VAL A 170 -4.85 -4.42 0.20
C VAL A 170 -4.38 -5.32 -0.93
N THR A 171 -3.28 -6.03 -0.74
CA THR A 171 -2.74 -6.98 -1.72
C THR A 171 -1.97 -8.10 -1.03
N GLN A 172 -1.57 -9.10 -1.79
CA GLN A 172 -0.78 -10.24 -1.35
C GLN A 172 0.31 -10.54 -2.37
N HIS A 173 1.40 -11.17 -1.93
CA HIS A 173 2.35 -11.76 -2.88
C HIS A 173 1.70 -12.89 -3.67
N ASP A 174 2.12 -13.08 -4.91
CA ASP A 174 1.80 -14.29 -5.68
C ASP A 174 2.67 -15.48 -5.19
N ASP A 175 2.44 -16.68 -5.74
CA ASP A 175 3.13 -17.92 -5.37
C ASP A 175 4.67 -17.85 -5.54
N ASP A 176 5.17 -16.93 -6.35
CA ASP A 176 6.61 -16.70 -6.53
C ASP A 176 7.26 -15.90 -5.38
N GLY A 177 6.47 -15.30 -4.49
CA GLY A 177 6.92 -14.47 -3.37
C GLY A 177 7.59 -13.15 -3.78
N LEU A 178 7.60 -12.81 -5.08
CA LEU A 178 8.30 -11.66 -5.66
C LEU A 178 7.31 -10.66 -6.26
N SER A 179 6.29 -11.16 -6.93
CA SER A 179 5.24 -10.36 -7.56
C SER A 179 4.02 -10.20 -6.64
N PHE A 180 3.14 -9.29 -7.02
CA PHE A 180 1.87 -9.05 -6.32
C PHE A 180 0.74 -9.62 -7.14
N ASP A 181 -0.23 -10.23 -6.46
CA ASP A 181 -1.39 -10.84 -7.08
C ASP A 181 -2.43 -9.75 -7.45
N PRO A 182 -2.64 -9.45 -8.74
CA PRO A 182 -3.62 -8.45 -9.17
C PRO A 182 -5.06 -8.83 -8.84
N ASP A 183 -5.41 -10.12 -8.97
CA ASP A 183 -6.76 -10.64 -8.72
C ASP A 183 -7.13 -10.56 -7.24
N ASN A 184 -6.12 -10.55 -6.36
CA ASN A 184 -6.27 -10.34 -4.91
C ASN A 184 -5.80 -8.97 -4.44
N THR A 185 -5.81 -7.98 -5.34
CA THR A 185 -5.56 -6.57 -5.01
C THR A 185 -6.85 -5.76 -5.04
N TYR A 186 -7.19 -5.12 -3.92
CA TYR A 186 -8.43 -4.37 -3.81
C TYR A 186 -8.23 -2.98 -3.20
N ARG A 187 -8.94 -1.98 -3.74
CA ARG A 187 -9.03 -0.67 -3.10
C ARG A 187 -9.96 -0.74 -1.89
N VAL A 188 -9.49 -0.31 -0.72
CA VAL A 188 -10.30 -0.22 0.50
C VAL A 188 -10.88 1.17 0.60
N THR A 189 -12.20 1.28 0.73
CA THR A 189 -12.83 2.60 0.86
C THR A 189 -12.57 3.25 2.21
N ARG A 190 -12.60 4.59 2.19
CA ARG A 190 -12.63 5.42 3.40
C ARG A 190 -13.75 5.04 4.36
N GLY A 191 -14.93 4.72 3.84
CA GLY A 191 -16.08 4.26 4.64
C GLY A 191 -15.76 2.98 5.40
N LEU A 192 -15.23 1.97 4.71
CA LEU A 192 -14.83 0.72 5.34
C LEU A 192 -13.74 0.92 6.41
N LEU A 193 -12.72 1.73 6.13
CA LEU A 193 -11.66 2.04 7.12
C LEU A 193 -12.24 2.71 8.38
N ARG A 194 -13.24 3.59 8.22
CA ARG A 194 -13.95 4.21 9.34
C ARG A 194 -14.75 3.19 10.16
N ASP A 195 -15.41 2.24 9.49
CA ASP A 195 -16.15 1.16 10.15
C ASP A 195 -15.20 0.26 10.94
N ILE A 196 -14.08 -0.16 10.34
CA ILE A 196 -13.04 -0.97 10.98
C ILE A 196 -12.50 -0.26 12.22
N ARG A 197 -12.20 1.04 12.11
CA ARG A 197 -11.74 1.87 13.24
C ARG A 197 -12.73 1.88 14.41
N GLY A 198 -14.04 1.75 14.15
CA GLY A 198 -15.07 1.67 15.19
C GLY A 198 -15.12 0.34 15.94
N LEU A 199 -14.48 -0.72 15.42
CA LEU A 199 -14.52 -2.05 16.00
C LEU A 199 -13.38 -2.30 17.01
N LYS A 200 -13.60 -3.31 17.87
CA LYS A 200 -12.53 -4.00 18.61
C LYS A 200 -11.92 -5.08 17.73
N LEU A 201 -10.65 -5.43 17.96
CA LEU A 201 -9.90 -6.38 17.12
C LEU A 201 -10.66 -7.70 16.95
N HIS A 202 -11.10 -8.31 18.04
CA HIS A 202 -11.81 -9.59 18.00
C HIS A 202 -13.15 -9.51 17.20
N LYS A 203 -13.88 -8.39 17.30
CA LYS A 203 -15.13 -8.18 16.53
C LYS A 203 -14.82 -8.04 15.05
N PHE A 204 -13.79 -7.26 14.71
CA PHE A 204 -13.33 -7.08 13.34
C PHE A 204 -12.91 -8.42 12.71
N LEU A 205 -12.03 -9.18 13.37
CA LEU A 205 -11.57 -10.48 12.87
C LEU A 205 -12.72 -11.46 12.64
N LYS A 206 -13.66 -11.54 13.59
CA LYS A 206 -14.87 -12.36 13.45
C LYS A 206 -15.71 -11.95 12.24
N GLN A 207 -15.94 -10.65 12.04
CA GLN A 207 -16.75 -10.14 10.93
C GLN A 207 -16.06 -10.33 9.57
N ALA A 208 -14.73 -10.20 9.52
CA ALA A 208 -13.93 -10.48 8.33
C ALA A 208 -13.85 -11.98 7.99
N GLY A 209 -14.37 -12.86 8.86
CA GLY A 209 -14.39 -14.31 8.65
C GLY A 209 -13.07 -14.99 9.01
N TYR A 210 -12.23 -14.36 9.82
CA TYR A 210 -11.03 -14.99 10.36
C TYR A 210 -11.44 -16.12 11.32
N SER A 211 -11.22 -17.37 10.90
CA SER A 211 -11.52 -18.56 11.69
C SER A 211 -10.22 -19.15 12.20
N SER A 212 -9.89 -18.91 13.47
CA SER A 212 -8.85 -19.70 14.14
C SER A 212 -9.45 -21.06 14.50
N ARG A 213 -8.77 -22.16 14.14
CA ARG A 213 -9.10 -23.49 14.70
C ARG A 213 -8.86 -23.56 16.21
N GLN A 214 -8.16 -22.56 16.77
CA GLN A 214 -8.08 -22.33 18.21
C GLN A 214 -9.23 -21.43 18.66
N PRO A 215 -9.86 -21.69 19.82
CA PRO A 215 -10.94 -20.85 20.32
C PRO A 215 -10.48 -19.39 20.45
N ILE A 216 -11.19 -18.48 19.77
CA ILE A 216 -11.09 -17.01 19.93
C ILE A 216 -11.24 -16.59 21.43
N ILE A 217 -11.72 -17.51 22.27
CA ILE A 217 -11.87 -17.41 23.72
C ILE A 217 -10.54 -17.12 24.46
N HIS A 218 -9.37 -17.39 23.87
CA HIS A 218 -8.07 -16.99 24.45
C HIS A 218 -7.56 -15.62 23.96
N MET A 219 -8.23 -15.00 22.98
CA MET A 219 -7.99 -13.61 22.56
C MET A 219 -8.93 -12.65 23.33
N ASN A 220 -9.31 -13.04 24.55
CA ASN A 220 -10.20 -12.31 25.43
C ASN A 220 -9.39 -11.34 26.29
N ASP A 221 -9.75 -10.07 26.18
CA ASP A 221 -9.40 -8.94 27.04
C ASP A 221 -7.92 -8.56 27.15
N TYR A 222 -6.96 -9.48 27.25
CA TYR A 222 -5.54 -9.14 27.44
C TYR A 222 -4.88 -8.47 26.22
N GLU A 223 -5.12 -8.94 25.00
CA GLU A 223 -4.59 -8.30 23.78
C GLU A 223 -5.32 -6.98 23.47
N ASP A 224 -6.63 -6.91 23.76
CA ASP A 224 -7.40 -5.67 23.66
C ASP A 224 -6.87 -4.65 24.71
N ILE A 225 -6.54 -5.09 25.94
CA ILE A 225 -5.92 -4.28 27.00
C ILE A 225 -4.49 -3.88 26.61
N LEU A 226 -3.64 -4.79 26.15
CA LEU A 226 -2.27 -4.49 25.75
C LEU A 226 -2.23 -3.53 24.56
N SER A 227 -3.13 -3.66 23.59
CA SER A 227 -3.25 -2.65 22.52
C SER A 227 -3.59 -1.26 23.08
N TYR A 228 -4.47 -1.20 24.08
CA TYR A 228 -4.86 0.03 24.76
C TYR A 228 -3.72 0.61 25.65
N PHE A 229 -2.91 -0.25 26.26
CA PHE A 229 -1.78 0.14 27.13
C PHE A 229 -0.51 0.49 26.34
N GLU A 230 -0.20 -0.19 25.24
CA GLU A 230 0.85 0.21 24.28
C GLU A 230 0.56 1.60 23.70
N ASP A 231 -0.71 1.91 23.42
CA ASP A 231 -1.15 3.24 23.00
C ASP A 231 -0.98 4.31 24.12
N PHE A 232 -1.05 3.91 25.40
CA PHE A 232 -0.93 4.82 26.55
C PHE A 232 0.53 5.09 26.96
N LEU A 233 1.45 4.14 26.74
CA LEU A 233 2.87 4.25 27.10
C LEU A 233 3.73 4.96 26.04
N ARG A 234 3.15 5.35 24.88
CA ARG A 234 3.84 6.10 23.81
C ARG A 234 3.40 7.57 23.70
N LEU A 235 2.76 8.13 24.74
CA LEU A 235 2.48 9.58 24.88
C LEU A 235 3.49 10.25 25.81
#